data_AF-A0A7X8X7J8-F1
#
_entry.id   AF-A0A7X8X7J8-F1
#
_cell.length_a   1.000
_cell.length_b   1.000
_cell.length_c   1.000
_cell.angle_alpha   90.00
_cell.angle_beta   90.00
_cell.angle_gamma   90.00
#
_symmetry.space_group_name_H-M   'P 1'
#
loop_
_entity.id
_entity.type
_entity.pdbx_description
1 polymer ?
#
loop_
_entity_poly.entity_id
_entity_poly.type
_entity_poly.pdbx_seq_one_letter_code
_entity_poly.pdbx_strand_id
1 'polypeptide(L)'
;MLTPLDIHNKEFKRAMRGYEMNDVDDFLDEVIKDYEQIYKENLNLKEQIEEFKDDIARYRDLEDTLHNTLILAQQTAEDVRQNAEKEAELIIANARHKGEAIITEYKEKVIELQNEYRDLQKKFYQFKAQYKSFLMAQLELIEENYYNQSTDRELTKEVVGNKGE
;
A
#
# COMPACT_ATOMS: atom_id res chain seq x y z
N MET A 1 -62.96 28.39 18.75
CA MET A 1 -64.06 27.69 18.04
C MET A 1 -65.08 27.26 19.08
N LEU A 2 -66.34 27.17 18.69
CA LEU A 2 -67.38 26.54 19.51
C LEU A 2 -67.07 25.05 19.60
N THR A 3 -67.38 24.44 20.74
CA THR A 3 -67.38 22.99 20.94
C THR A 3 -68.80 22.45 20.70
N PRO A 4 -68.98 21.14 20.47
CA PRO A 4 -70.32 20.54 20.44
C PRO A 4 -71.15 20.90 21.70
N LEU A 5 -70.48 21.00 22.86
CA LEU A 5 -71.10 21.41 24.13
C LEU A 5 -71.55 22.88 24.14
N ASP A 6 -70.82 23.76 23.46
CA ASP A 6 -71.21 25.18 23.33
C ASP A 6 -72.43 25.37 22.42
N ILE A 7 -72.63 24.45 21.46
CA ILE A 7 -73.83 24.42 20.60
C ILE A 7 -75.02 23.88 21.39
N HIS A 8 -74.84 22.79 22.14
CA HIS A 8 -75.88 22.21 23.00
C HIS A 8 -76.38 23.19 24.07
N ASN A 9 -75.48 23.94 24.71
CA ASN A 9 -75.85 24.88 25.78
C ASN A 9 -76.33 26.25 25.26
N LYS A 10 -76.57 26.39 23.96
CA LYS A 10 -76.92 27.67 23.35
C LYS A 10 -78.39 28.01 23.57
N GLU A 11 -78.66 29.03 24.39
CA GLU A 11 -80.01 29.58 24.53
C GLU A 11 -80.31 30.67 23.49
N PHE A 12 -81.48 30.58 22.86
CA PHE A 12 -81.99 31.57 21.91
C PHE A 12 -83.06 32.46 22.54
N LYS A 13 -83.04 33.76 22.22
CA LYS A 13 -84.05 34.73 22.68
C LYS A 13 -85.37 34.53 21.94
N ARG A 14 -86.50 34.58 22.65
CA ARG A 14 -87.83 34.50 22.05
C ARG A 14 -88.22 35.83 21.39
N ALA A 15 -88.80 35.77 20.18
CA ALA A 15 -89.30 36.93 19.44
C ALA A 15 -90.72 36.65 18.90
N MET A 16 -91.53 37.71 18.72
CA MET A 16 -92.95 37.59 18.33
C MET A 16 -93.17 36.95 16.94
N ARG A 17 -92.13 36.92 16.11
CA ARG A 17 -92.02 36.11 14.88
C ARG A 17 -90.65 35.44 14.91
N GLY A 18 -90.60 34.12 14.87
CA GLY A 18 -89.37 33.33 14.94
C GLY A 18 -89.60 31.92 14.43
N TYR A 19 -88.52 31.15 14.34
CA TYR A 19 -88.58 29.72 14.03
C TYR A 19 -89.26 28.96 15.16
N GLU A 20 -89.87 27.82 14.81
CA GLU A 20 -90.48 26.90 15.77
C GLU A 20 -89.36 26.26 16.61
N MET A 21 -89.60 26.10 17.92
CA MET A 21 -88.55 25.73 18.86
C MET A 21 -88.12 24.27 18.71
N ASN A 22 -89.07 23.35 18.52
CA ASN A 22 -88.78 21.93 18.36
C ASN A 22 -88.06 21.66 17.03
N ASP A 23 -88.48 22.30 15.93
CA ASP A 23 -87.80 22.18 14.62
C ASP A 23 -86.33 22.67 14.68
N VAL A 24 -86.07 23.72 15.48
CA VAL A 24 -84.71 24.23 15.71
C VAL A 24 -83.90 23.28 16.59
N ASP A 25 -84.50 22.74 17.65
CA ASP A 25 -83.84 21.80 18.55
C ASP A 25 -83.48 20.48 17.83
N ASP A 26 -84.41 19.92 17.05
CA ASP A 26 -84.17 18.71 16.23
C ASP A 26 -83.03 18.92 15.22
N PHE A 27 -82.99 20.09 14.56
CA PHE A 27 -81.89 20.42 13.65
C PHE A 27 -80.56 20.64 14.38
N LEU A 28 -80.58 21.25 15.57
CA LEU A 28 -79.38 21.44 16.38
C LEU A 28 -78.80 20.11 16.87
N ASP A 29 -79.64 19.12 17.19
CA ASP A 29 -79.19 17.77 17.54
C ASP A 29 -78.45 17.08 16.39
N GLU A 30 -78.95 17.19 15.15
CA GLU A 30 -78.26 16.71 13.95
C GLU A 30 -76.92 17.44 13.75
N VAL A 31 -76.92 18.76 13.87
CA VAL A 31 -75.71 19.58 13.75
C VAL A 31 -74.67 19.24 14.82
N ILE A 32 -75.08 19.02 16.07
CA ILE A 32 -74.18 18.65 17.18
C ILE A 32 -73.51 17.31 16.88
N LYS A 33 -74.27 16.33 16.40
CA LYS A 33 -73.74 14.99 16.07
C LYS A 33 -72.70 15.05 14.95
N ASP A 34 -73.01 15.73 13.86
CA ASP A 34 -72.08 15.88 12.72
C ASP A 34 -70.84 16.70 13.13
N TYR A 35 -71.05 17.75 13.94
CA TYR A 35 -69.95 18.57 14.44
C TYR A 35 -69.03 17.82 15.40
N GLU A 36 -69.58 16.95 16.26
CA GLU A 36 -68.78 16.09 17.14
C GLU A 36 -67.93 15.10 16.32
N GLN A 37 -68.50 14.51 15.27
CA GLN A 37 -67.75 13.63 14.36
C GLN A 37 -66.60 14.37 13.69
N ILE A 38 -66.87 15.53 13.08
CA ILE A 38 -65.84 16.36 12.43
C ILE A 38 -64.78 16.81 13.44
N TYR A 39 -65.19 17.17 14.66
CA TYR A 39 -64.28 17.61 15.71
C TYR A 39 -63.31 16.48 16.13
N LYS A 40 -63.83 15.26 16.34
CA LYS A 40 -63.01 14.08 16.64
C LYS A 40 -62.06 13.74 15.50
N GLU A 41 -62.55 13.77 14.27
CA GLU A 41 -61.73 13.51 13.09
C GLU A 41 -60.62 14.56 12.94
N ASN A 42 -60.93 15.84 13.19
CA ASN A 42 -59.93 16.91 13.16
C ASN A 42 -58.84 16.74 14.22
N LEU A 43 -59.20 16.30 15.43
CA LEU A 43 -58.23 16.00 16.48
C LEU A 43 -57.33 14.83 16.07
N ASN A 44 -57.91 13.73 15.60
CA ASN A 44 -57.16 12.56 15.13
C ASN A 44 -56.22 12.91 13.96
N LEU A 45 -56.68 13.71 12.99
CA LEU A 45 -55.85 14.16 11.88
C LEU A 45 -54.70 15.06 12.36
N LYS A 46 -54.94 15.92 13.35
CA LYS A 46 -53.88 16.74 13.95
C LYS A 46 -52.83 15.89 14.65
N GLU A 47 -53.25 14.88 15.41
CA GLU A 47 -52.33 13.94 16.07
C GLU A 47 -51.46 13.20 15.04
N GLN A 48 -52.08 12.66 13.98
CA GLN A 48 -51.34 12.00 12.89
C GLN A 48 -50.36 12.95 12.17
N ILE A 49 -50.75 14.22 11.97
CA ILE A 49 -49.86 15.21 11.36
C ILE A 49 -48.62 15.44 12.23
N GLU A 50 -48.78 15.54 13.55
CA GLU A 50 -47.63 15.70 14.44
C GLU A 50 -46.74 14.44 14.46
N GLU A 51 -47.35 13.24 14.47
CA GLU A 51 -46.59 11.98 14.35
C GLU A 51 -45.78 11.91 13.05
N PHE A 52 -46.39 12.24 11.90
CA PHE A 52 -45.69 12.25 10.62
C PHE A 52 -44.59 13.33 10.55
N LYS A 53 -44.77 14.47 11.20
CA LYS A 53 -43.71 15.50 11.28
C LYS A 53 -42.51 14.97 12.07
N ASP A 54 -42.75 14.31 13.19
CA ASP A 54 -41.70 13.71 14.00
C ASP A 54 -40.97 12.61 13.22
N ASP A 55 -41.70 11.78 12.48
CA ASP A 55 -41.12 10.75 11.61
C ASP A 55 -40.23 11.36 10.52
N ILE A 56 -40.72 12.39 9.84
CA ILE A 56 -39.95 13.09 8.80
C ILE A 56 -38.67 13.70 9.39
N ALA A 57 -38.75 14.28 10.59
CA ALA A 57 -37.56 14.81 11.26
C ALA A 57 -36.53 13.70 11.53
N ARG A 58 -36.96 12.56 12.09
CA ARG A 58 -36.07 11.40 12.33
C ARG A 58 -35.46 10.86 11.04
N TYR A 59 -36.22 10.80 9.95
CA TYR A 59 -35.71 10.33 8.66
C TYR A 59 -34.66 11.29 8.07
N ARG A 60 -34.83 12.60 8.23
CA ARG A 60 -33.83 13.59 7.79
C ARG A 60 -32.53 13.45 8.57
N ASP A 61 -32.61 13.31 9.89
CA ASP A 61 -31.42 13.11 10.73
C ASP A 61 -30.67 11.82 10.37
N LEU A 62 -31.42 10.75 10.04
CA LEU A 62 -30.86 9.50 9.56
C LEU A 62 -30.21 9.66 8.19
N GLU A 63 -30.86 10.36 7.26
CA GLU A 63 -30.34 10.65 5.93
C GLU A 63 -29.02 11.43 6.01
N ASP A 64 -28.97 12.47 6.84
CA ASP A 64 -27.75 13.26 7.07
C ASP A 64 -26.63 12.41 7.65
N THR A 65 -26.94 11.54 8.61
CA THR A 65 -25.97 10.62 9.20
C THR A 65 -25.42 9.63 8.17
N LEU A 66 -26.30 9.04 7.35
CA LEU A 66 -25.92 8.13 6.29
C LEU A 66 -25.07 8.83 5.22
N HIS A 67 -25.46 10.03 4.81
CA HIS A 67 -24.73 10.83 3.83
C HIS A 67 -23.32 11.16 4.33
N ASN A 68 -23.19 11.64 5.57
CA ASN A 68 -21.90 11.92 6.19
C ASN A 68 -21.03 10.66 6.33
N THR A 69 -21.64 9.53 6.69
CA THR A 69 -20.93 8.24 6.79
C THR A 69 -20.43 7.78 5.43
N LEU A 70 -21.23 7.93 4.37
CA LEU A 70 -20.85 7.58 3.00
C LEU A 70 -19.68 8.43 2.52
N ILE A 71 -19.72 9.74 2.77
CA ILE A 71 -18.62 10.65 2.44
C ILE A 71 -17.36 10.24 3.19
N LEU A 72 -17.45 9.98 4.49
CA LEU A 72 -16.31 9.56 5.30
C LEU A 72 -15.71 8.24 4.79
N ALA A 73 -16.56 7.27 4.45
CA ALA A 73 -16.13 5.99 3.88
C ALA A 73 -15.41 6.20 2.54
N GLN A 74 -15.92 7.07 1.67
CA GLN A 74 -15.30 7.40 0.39
C GLN A 74 -13.95 8.10 0.58
N GLN A 75 -13.87 9.09 1.48
CA GLN A 75 -12.62 9.78 1.81
C GLN A 75 -11.59 8.80 2.37
N THR A 76 -11.99 7.94 3.31
CA THR A 76 -11.11 6.93 3.89
C THR A 76 -10.59 5.95 2.84
N ALA A 77 -11.46 5.49 1.94
CA ALA A 77 -11.06 4.60 0.85
C ALA A 77 -10.05 5.27 -0.10
N GLU A 78 -10.27 6.54 -0.41
CA GLU A 78 -9.36 7.32 -1.25
C GLU A 78 -8.01 7.57 -0.57
N ASP A 79 -8.01 7.90 0.73
CA ASP A 79 -6.79 8.07 1.51
C ASP A 79 -5.97 6.77 1.59
N VAL A 80 -6.65 5.63 1.81
CA VAL A 80 -6.01 4.31 1.79
C VAL A 80 -5.39 4.03 0.42
N ARG A 81 -6.12 4.32 -0.68
CA ARG A 81 -5.63 4.14 -2.05
C ARG A 81 -4.38 5.00 -2.30
N GLN A 82 -4.43 6.28 -1.98
CA GLN A 82 -3.32 7.21 -2.20
C GLN A 82 -2.08 6.84 -1.37
N ASN A 83 -2.26 6.40 -0.13
CA ASN A 83 -1.16 5.96 0.72
C ASN A 83 -0.52 4.67 0.18
N ALA A 84 -1.33 3.69 -0.24
CA ALA A 84 -0.85 2.46 -0.86
C ALA A 84 -0.09 2.73 -2.16
N GLU A 85 -0.55 3.68 -2.99
CA GLU A 85 0.14 4.10 -4.21
C GLU A 85 1.51 4.71 -3.91
N LYS A 86 1.59 5.66 -2.96
CA LYS A 86 2.86 6.26 -2.54
C LYS A 86 3.83 5.22 -1.97
N GLU A 87 3.33 4.30 -1.14
CA GLU A 87 4.15 3.24 -0.56
C GLU A 87 4.67 2.28 -1.64
N ALA A 88 3.83 1.90 -2.60
CA ALA A 88 4.24 1.08 -3.73
C ALA A 88 5.31 1.77 -4.59
N GLU A 89 5.16 3.07 -4.87
CA GLU A 89 6.17 3.86 -5.58
C GLU A 89 7.51 3.89 -4.83
N LEU A 90 7.47 4.10 -3.51
CA LEU A 90 8.67 4.07 -2.67
C LEU A 90 9.33 2.70 -2.65
N ILE A 91 8.56 1.61 -2.58
CA ILE A 91 9.09 0.24 -2.63
C ILE A 91 9.80 0.00 -3.97
N ILE A 92 9.17 0.39 -5.08
CA ILE A 92 9.76 0.24 -6.42
C ILE A 92 11.04 1.08 -6.55
N ALA A 93 11.01 2.33 -6.11
CA ALA A 93 12.18 3.22 -6.15
C ALA A 93 13.34 2.65 -5.32
N ASN A 94 13.06 2.18 -4.10
CA ASN A 94 14.06 1.57 -3.22
C ASN A 94 14.62 0.27 -3.80
N ALA A 95 13.76 -0.58 -4.40
CA ALA A 95 14.19 -1.81 -5.04
C ALA A 95 15.11 -1.54 -6.24
N ARG A 96 14.78 -0.54 -7.07
CA ARG A 96 15.63 -0.10 -8.19
C ARG A 96 16.98 0.41 -7.70
N HIS A 97 16.99 1.31 -6.71
CA HIS A 97 18.23 1.85 -6.15
C HIS A 97 19.12 0.74 -5.56
N LYS A 98 18.54 -0.20 -4.80
CA LYS A 98 19.28 -1.37 -4.29
C LYS A 98 19.82 -2.24 -5.42
N GLY A 99 19.03 -2.49 -6.45
CA GLY A 99 19.44 -3.25 -7.63
C GLY A 99 20.63 -2.61 -8.35
N GLU A 100 20.57 -1.29 -8.58
CA GLU A 100 21.66 -0.53 -9.19
C GLU A 100 22.93 -0.52 -8.34
N ALA A 101 22.79 -0.37 -7.01
CA ALA A 101 23.92 -0.44 -6.09
C ALA A 101 24.61 -1.81 -6.15
N ILE A 102 23.83 -2.90 -6.13
CA ILE A 102 24.37 -4.27 -6.25
C ILE A 102 25.08 -4.45 -7.59
N ILE A 103 24.45 -4.05 -8.71
CA ILE A 103 25.08 -4.18 -10.04
C ILE A 103 26.41 -3.42 -10.08
N THR A 104 26.47 -2.23 -9.50
CA THR A 104 27.69 -1.42 -9.45
C THR A 104 28.78 -2.09 -8.62
N GLU A 105 28.46 -2.57 -7.42
CA GLU A 105 29.38 -3.30 -6.54
C GLU A 105 29.97 -4.53 -7.24
N TYR A 106 29.15 -5.32 -7.94
CA TYR A 106 29.63 -6.51 -8.64
C TYR A 106 30.46 -6.18 -9.88
N LYS A 107 30.17 -5.08 -10.58
CA LYS A 107 31.04 -4.60 -11.68
C LYS A 107 32.43 -4.24 -11.17
N GLU A 108 32.51 -3.56 -10.02
CA GLU A 108 33.80 -3.21 -9.39
C GLU A 108 34.57 -4.48 -8.98
N LYS A 109 33.92 -5.45 -8.34
CA LYS A 109 34.54 -6.74 -7.98
C LYS A 109 35.05 -7.52 -9.20
N VAL A 110 34.31 -7.50 -10.31
CA VAL A 110 34.75 -8.16 -11.55
C VAL A 110 36.02 -7.52 -12.08
N ILE A 111 36.11 -6.19 -12.07
CA ILE A 111 37.31 -5.46 -12.50
C ILE A 111 38.50 -5.78 -11.58
N GLU A 112 38.26 -5.82 -10.27
CA GLU A 112 39.28 -6.18 -9.28
C GLU A 112 39.82 -7.59 -9.51
N LEU A 113 38.93 -8.60 -9.60
CA LEU A 113 39.31 -9.98 -9.89
C LEU A 113 40.06 -10.14 -11.22
N GLN A 114 39.68 -9.40 -12.25
CA GLN A 114 40.39 -9.40 -13.52
C GLN A 114 41.82 -8.85 -13.40
N ASN A 115 42.00 -7.80 -12.59
CA ASN A 115 43.33 -7.25 -12.33
C ASN A 115 44.18 -8.22 -11.49
N GLU A 116 43.62 -8.80 -10.44
CA GLU A 116 44.30 -9.82 -9.64
C GLU A 116 44.72 -11.04 -10.47
N TYR A 117 43.82 -11.52 -11.34
CA TYR A 117 44.13 -12.62 -12.25
C TYR A 117 45.28 -12.28 -13.19
N ARG A 118 45.28 -11.08 -13.78
CA ARG A 118 46.36 -10.59 -14.65
C ARG A 118 47.69 -10.53 -13.89
N ASP A 119 47.68 -10.02 -12.68
CA ASP A 119 48.88 -9.92 -11.84
C ASP A 119 49.40 -11.30 -11.44
N LEU A 120 48.52 -12.23 -11.12
CA LEU A 120 48.89 -13.62 -10.82
C LEU A 120 49.51 -14.31 -12.04
N GLN A 121 48.91 -14.13 -13.22
CA GLN A 121 49.50 -14.64 -14.47
C GLN A 121 50.89 -14.07 -14.71
N LYS A 122 51.08 -12.76 -14.52
CA LYS A 122 52.39 -12.12 -14.67
C LYS A 122 53.42 -12.71 -13.70
N LYS A 123 53.06 -12.86 -12.41
CA LYS A 123 53.90 -13.50 -11.40
C LYS A 123 54.26 -14.94 -11.79
N PHE A 124 53.30 -15.71 -12.29
CA PHE A 124 53.53 -17.08 -12.75
C PHE A 124 54.53 -17.14 -13.91
N TYR A 125 54.39 -16.28 -14.92
CA TYR A 125 55.32 -16.25 -16.04
C TYR A 125 56.73 -15.78 -15.64
N GLN A 126 56.82 -14.79 -14.74
CA GLN A 126 58.10 -14.36 -14.17
C GLN A 126 58.79 -15.50 -13.42
N PHE A 127 58.05 -16.19 -12.54
CA PHE A 127 58.55 -17.35 -11.81
C PHE A 127 59.01 -18.47 -12.76
N LYS A 128 58.20 -18.79 -13.78
CA LYS A 128 58.54 -19.78 -14.80
C LYS A 128 59.84 -19.43 -15.54
N ALA A 129 60.03 -18.17 -15.91
CA ALA A 129 61.24 -17.71 -16.58
C ALA A 129 62.47 -17.81 -15.66
N GLN A 130 62.37 -17.32 -14.42
CA GLN A 130 63.43 -17.40 -13.42
C GLN A 130 63.84 -18.86 -13.15
N TYR A 131 62.87 -19.75 -13.01
CA TYR A 131 63.12 -21.16 -12.75
C TYR A 131 63.77 -21.86 -13.95
N LYS A 132 63.35 -21.54 -15.18
CA LYS A 132 63.99 -22.02 -16.41
C LYS A 132 65.46 -21.58 -16.47
N SER A 133 65.74 -20.30 -16.23
CA SER A 133 67.12 -19.78 -16.20
C SER A 133 67.96 -20.45 -15.12
N PHE A 134 67.40 -20.68 -13.94
CA PHE A 134 68.06 -21.42 -12.87
C PHE A 134 68.44 -22.83 -13.31
N LEU A 135 67.49 -23.60 -13.87
CA LEU A 135 67.76 -24.96 -14.35
C LEU A 135 68.80 -24.99 -15.49
N MET A 136 68.76 -24.03 -16.40
CA MET A 136 69.77 -23.90 -17.46
C MET A 136 71.17 -23.68 -16.90
N ALA A 137 71.33 -22.77 -15.93
CA ALA A 137 72.61 -22.55 -15.26
C ALA A 137 73.10 -23.80 -14.50
N GLN A 138 72.19 -24.54 -13.85
CA GLN A 138 72.56 -25.80 -13.18
C GLN A 138 73.01 -26.89 -14.17
N LEU A 139 72.37 -26.97 -15.35
CA LEU A 139 72.79 -27.90 -16.41
C LEU A 139 74.17 -27.54 -16.95
N GLU A 140 74.42 -26.26 -17.23
CA GLU A 140 75.70 -25.79 -17.75
C GLU A 140 76.85 -26.09 -16.79
N LEU A 141 76.66 -25.89 -15.47
CA LEU A 141 77.64 -26.26 -14.45
C LEU A 141 77.96 -27.77 -14.41
N ILE A 142 76.96 -28.61 -14.68
CA ILE A 142 77.15 -30.05 -14.74
C ILE A 142 77.91 -30.43 -16.02
N GLU A 143 77.51 -29.88 -17.17
CA GLU A 143 78.16 -30.13 -18.46
C GLU A 143 79.63 -29.68 -18.44
N GLU A 144 79.94 -28.52 -17.87
CA GLU A 144 81.32 -28.03 -17.69
C GLU A 144 82.15 -28.96 -16.79
N ASN A 145 81.57 -29.45 -15.69
CA ASN A 145 82.23 -30.45 -14.83
C ASN A 145 82.50 -31.77 -15.56
N TYR A 146 81.57 -32.24 -16.40
CA TYR A 146 81.79 -33.44 -17.22
C TYR A 146 82.90 -33.21 -18.24
N TYR A 147 82.91 -32.07 -18.92
CA TYR A 147 83.93 -31.72 -19.92
C TYR A 147 85.33 -31.66 -19.30
N ASN A 148 85.44 -31.05 -18.11
CA ASN A 148 86.69 -30.98 -17.35
C ASN A 148 87.14 -32.38 -16.87
N GLN A 149 86.23 -33.24 -16.41
CA GLN A 149 86.55 -34.62 -16.05
C GLN A 149 86.96 -35.50 -17.25
N SER A 150 86.38 -35.30 -18.43
CA SER A 150 86.81 -36.00 -19.65
C SER A 150 88.16 -35.52 -20.15
N THR A 151 88.43 -34.22 -20.08
CA THR A 151 89.72 -33.63 -20.50
C THR A 151 90.85 -34.06 -19.54
N ASP A 152 90.60 -34.09 -18.23
CA ASP A 152 91.56 -34.64 -17.24
C ASP A 152 91.81 -36.15 -17.45
N ARG A 153 90.79 -36.91 -17.88
CA ARG A 153 90.94 -38.34 -18.22
C ARG A 153 91.72 -38.58 -19.51
N GLU A 154 91.68 -37.68 -20.48
CA GLU A 154 92.50 -37.75 -21.70
C GLU A 154 93.94 -37.31 -21.44
N LEU A 155 94.14 -36.22 -20.70
CA LEU A 155 95.47 -35.76 -20.26
C LEU A 155 96.19 -36.80 -19.41
N THR A 156 95.49 -37.49 -18.51
CA THR A 156 96.08 -38.59 -17.73
C THR A 156 96.40 -39.82 -18.57
N LYS A 157 95.68 -40.09 -19.67
CA LYS A 157 96.02 -41.17 -20.61
C LYS A 157 97.22 -40.83 -21.49
N GLU A 158 97.35 -39.59 -21.96
CA GLU A 158 98.55 -39.14 -22.70
C GLU A 158 99.81 -39.17 -21.82
N VAL A 159 99.72 -38.77 -20.55
CA VAL A 159 100.87 -38.80 -19.62
C VAL A 159 101.29 -40.24 -19.25
N VAL A 160 100.36 -41.20 -19.26
CA VAL A 160 100.66 -42.62 -19.03
C VAL A 160 101.15 -43.32 -20.31
N GLY A 161 100.70 -42.88 -21.48
CA GLY A 161 101.16 -43.39 -22.78
C GLY A 161 102.58 -42.95 -23.17
N ASN A 162 103.07 -41.83 -22.64
CA ASN A 162 104.39 -41.27 -22.99
C ASN A 162 105.51 -41.63 -21.99
N LYS A 163 105.30 -42.65 -21.13
CA LYS A 163 106.28 -43.16 -20.15
C LYS A 163 106.76 -44.59 -20.43
N GLY A 164 106.54 -45.10 -21.63
CA GLY A 164 107.01 -46.42 -22.03
C GLY A 164 107.41 -46.48 -23.49
N GLU A 165 108.58 -45.91 -23.82
CA GLU A 165 109.58 -46.39 -24.79
C GLU A 165 110.81 -45.48 -24.76
#